data_AF-A0A6P0NH72-F1
#
_entry.id   AF-A0A6P0NH72-F1
#
_cell.length_a   1.000
_cell.length_b   1.000
_cell.length_c   1.000
_cell.angle_alpha   90.00
_cell.angle_beta   90.00
_cell.angle_gamma   90.00
#
_symmetry.space_group_name_H-M   'P 1'
#
loop_
_entity.id
_entity.type
_entity.pdbx_description
1 polymer ?
#
loop_
_entity_poly.entity_id
_entity_poly.type
_entity_poly.pdbx_seq_one_letter_code
_entity_poly.pdbx_strand_id
1 'polypeptide(L)'
;MTATTVFTPCLVLSLRRQYHSCHIQLPDSNERVAAIAIHNEYYSLFQVIESPAQAIDMAIRLSTRGEAVAIRQLPVGGYALWVKETNARPTRSFSLIERRSTRHPKPASCYIFTARNQYQSVEITVPDLDQSLLAVQVQGHYYSLFKPQATAEQTLELTAKLAQRGDETVILALPEQAPHYSICVFEPDAMPR
;
A
#
# COMPACT_ATOMS: atom_id res chain seq x y z
N MET A 1 28.29 7.74 -5.19
CA MET A 1 27.20 6.94 -5.81
C MET A 1 26.25 6.54 -4.70
N THR A 2 25.20 7.31 -4.47
CA THR A 2 24.17 6.98 -3.47
C THR A 2 23.32 5.85 -4.03
N ALA A 3 23.25 4.72 -3.31
CA ALA A 3 22.31 3.66 -3.66
C ALA A 3 20.90 4.25 -3.62
N THR A 4 20.19 4.20 -4.75
CA THR A 4 18.76 4.56 -4.77
C THR A 4 18.02 3.46 -4.03
N THR A 5 17.64 3.71 -2.79
CA THR A 5 16.78 2.80 -2.03
C THR A 5 15.43 2.73 -2.74
N VAL A 6 15.10 1.56 -3.29
CA VAL A 6 13.79 1.28 -3.86
C VAL A 6 12.90 0.77 -2.73
N PHE A 7 11.71 1.38 -2.60
CA PHE A 7 10.70 1.00 -1.63
C PHE A 7 9.58 0.24 -2.32
N THR A 8 9.16 -0.87 -1.72
CA THR A 8 8.05 -1.66 -2.23
C THR A 8 6.73 -1.06 -1.74
N PRO A 9 5.78 -0.73 -2.62
CA PRO A 9 4.49 -0.22 -2.20
C PRO A 9 3.64 -1.33 -1.56
N CYS A 10 2.89 -0.96 -0.54
CA CYS A 10 1.77 -1.69 0.00
C CYS A 10 0.48 -1.23 -0.69
N LEU A 11 -0.48 -2.13 -0.87
CA LEU A 11 -1.83 -1.81 -1.31
C LEU A 11 -2.78 -1.87 -0.12
N VAL A 12 -3.64 -0.85 0.06
CA VAL A 12 -4.68 -0.87 1.09
C VAL A 12 -6.04 -1.01 0.41
N LEU A 13 -6.67 -2.17 0.62
CA LEU A 13 -7.89 -2.59 -0.08
C LEU A 13 -9.09 -2.54 0.86
N SER A 14 -10.13 -1.81 0.47
CA SER A 14 -11.40 -1.73 1.20
C SER A 14 -12.58 -2.28 0.40
N LEU A 15 -12.54 -2.19 -0.93
CA LEU A 15 -13.65 -2.55 -1.79
C LEU A 15 -13.41 -3.86 -2.52
N ARG A 16 -14.46 -4.68 -2.63
CA ARG A 16 -14.41 -5.95 -3.37
C ARG A 16 -14.05 -5.78 -4.84
N ARG A 17 -14.32 -4.61 -5.42
CA ARG A 17 -14.00 -4.26 -6.82
C ARG A 17 -12.50 -4.04 -7.08
N GLN A 18 -11.67 -3.91 -6.05
CA GLN A 18 -10.24 -3.69 -6.21
C GLN A 18 -9.44 -4.98 -6.50
N TYR A 19 -10.08 -6.15 -6.42
CA TYR A 19 -9.43 -7.44 -6.63
C TYR A 19 -10.42 -8.52 -7.09
N HIS A 20 -9.92 -9.69 -7.49
CA HIS A 20 -10.72 -10.88 -7.72
C HIS A 20 -10.17 -12.09 -6.96
N SER A 21 -11.00 -12.71 -6.12
CA SER A 21 -10.68 -14.02 -5.55
C SER A 21 -10.43 -15.06 -6.63
N CYS A 22 -9.39 -15.86 -6.45
CA CYS A 22 -8.90 -16.81 -7.42
C CYS A 22 -8.14 -17.96 -6.76
N HIS A 23 -7.66 -18.86 -7.61
CA HIS A 23 -6.65 -19.83 -7.21
C HIS A 23 -5.46 -19.71 -8.15
N ILE A 24 -4.28 -19.86 -7.56
CA ILE A 24 -3.01 -19.87 -8.27
C ILE A 24 -2.26 -21.15 -7.93
N GLN A 25 -1.30 -21.46 -8.79
CA GLN A 25 -0.33 -22.53 -8.57
C GLN A 25 1.00 -21.89 -8.22
N LEU A 26 1.54 -22.26 -7.05
CA LEU A 26 2.86 -21.80 -6.63
C LEU A 26 3.94 -22.55 -7.42
N PRO A 27 5.02 -21.86 -7.84
CA PRO A 27 6.07 -22.44 -8.67
C PRO A 27 6.82 -23.58 -7.97
N ASP A 28 7.02 -23.46 -6.65
CA ASP A 28 7.93 -24.33 -5.91
C ASP A 28 7.28 -25.65 -5.47
N SER A 29 5.97 -25.63 -5.20
CA SER A 29 5.24 -26.78 -4.67
C SER A 29 4.23 -27.37 -5.65
N ASN A 30 3.94 -26.68 -6.77
CA ASN A 30 2.82 -26.98 -7.67
C ASN A 30 1.46 -27.02 -6.93
N GLU A 31 1.40 -26.49 -5.71
CA GLU A 31 0.22 -26.45 -4.86
C GLU A 31 -0.76 -25.40 -5.35
N ARG A 32 -2.04 -25.73 -5.28
CA ARG A 32 -3.13 -24.80 -5.58
C ARG A 32 -3.53 -24.06 -4.31
N VAL A 33 -3.26 -22.76 -4.27
CA VAL A 33 -3.58 -21.91 -3.11
C VAL A 33 -4.65 -20.87 -3.45
N ALA A 34 -5.42 -20.46 -2.44
CA ALA A 34 -6.35 -19.35 -2.55
C ALA A 34 -5.60 -18.03 -2.67
N ALA A 35 -6.03 -17.19 -3.59
CA ALA A 35 -5.35 -15.94 -3.92
C ALA A 35 -6.34 -14.83 -4.28
N ILE A 36 -5.82 -13.62 -4.37
CA ILE A 36 -6.49 -12.49 -5.02
C ILE A 36 -5.67 -12.02 -6.22
N ALA A 37 -6.35 -11.68 -7.31
CA ALA A 37 -5.77 -11.04 -8.48
C ALA A 37 -6.05 -9.52 -8.41
N ILE A 38 -5.01 -8.72 -8.59
CA ILE A 38 -5.05 -7.26 -8.63
C ILE A 38 -4.26 -6.86 -9.88
N HIS A 39 -4.91 -6.32 -10.90
CA HIS A 39 -4.22 -5.84 -12.12
C HIS A 39 -3.26 -6.88 -12.75
N ASN A 40 -3.71 -8.14 -12.85
CA ASN A 40 -2.93 -9.27 -13.34
C ASN A 40 -1.71 -9.66 -12.48
N GLU A 41 -1.59 -9.10 -11.29
CA GLU A 41 -0.66 -9.56 -10.26
C GLU A 41 -1.42 -10.44 -9.26
N TYR A 42 -0.78 -11.52 -8.81
CA TYR A 42 -1.39 -12.49 -7.92
C TYR A 42 -0.81 -12.37 -6.52
N TYR A 43 -1.69 -12.38 -5.54
CA TYR A 43 -1.30 -12.34 -4.14
C TYR A 43 -1.92 -13.52 -3.40
N SER A 44 -1.11 -14.30 -2.69
CA SER A 44 -1.54 -15.38 -1.82
C SER A 44 -1.86 -14.84 -0.43
N LEU A 45 -2.73 -15.53 0.33
CA LEU A 45 -3.00 -15.15 1.71
C LEU A 45 -1.79 -15.48 2.57
N PHE A 46 -1.19 -14.46 3.19
CA PHE A 46 -0.09 -14.65 4.14
C PHE A 46 -0.62 -14.92 5.55
N GLN A 47 -1.48 -14.02 6.05
CA GLN A 47 -2.02 -14.13 7.41
C GLN A 47 -3.28 -13.28 7.60
N VAL A 48 -4.14 -13.68 8.53
CA VAL A 48 -5.20 -12.82 9.09
C VAL A 48 -4.77 -12.32 10.47
N ILE A 49 -4.83 -11.01 10.67
CA ILE A 49 -4.38 -10.30 11.86
C ILE A 49 -5.53 -9.46 12.42
N GLU A 50 -5.84 -9.60 13.70
CA GLU A 50 -6.94 -8.84 14.33
C GLU A 50 -6.58 -7.37 14.56
N SER A 51 -5.35 -7.11 15.04
CA SER A 51 -4.91 -5.76 15.39
C SER A 51 -4.48 -4.94 14.17
N PRO A 52 -5.01 -3.70 13.99
CA PRO A 52 -4.59 -2.82 12.90
C PRO A 52 -3.12 -2.40 13.00
N ALA A 53 -2.62 -2.15 14.21
CA ALA A 53 -1.22 -1.81 14.43
C ALA A 53 -0.30 -2.98 14.03
N GLN A 54 -0.66 -4.20 14.42
CA GLN A 54 0.09 -5.40 14.05
C GLN A 54 0.05 -5.67 12.54
N ALA A 55 -1.06 -5.33 11.86
CA ALA A 55 -1.16 -5.43 10.41
C ALA A 55 -0.21 -4.45 9.71
N ILE A 56 -0.15 -3.19 10.17
CA ILE A 56 0.83 -2.20 9.69
C ILE A 56 2.25 -2.70 9.93
N ASP A 57 2.59 -3.13 11.14
CA ASP A 57 3.92 -3.64 11.50
C ASP A 57 4.34 -4.82 10.62
N MET A 58 3.42 -5.75 10.34
CA MET A 58 3.70 -6.89 9.49
C MET A 58 3.91 -6.46 8.03
N ALA A 59 3.10 -5.53 7.52
CA ALA A 59 3.29 -4.98 6.18
C ALA A 59 4.63 -4.26 6.04
N ILE A 60 5.08 -3.52 7.06
CA ILE A 60 6.41 -2.89 7.10
C ILE A 60 7.52 -3.94 7.02
N ARG A 61 7.44 -4.99 7.87
CA ARG A 61 8.46 -6.06 7.90
C ARG A 61 8.59 -6.76 6.55
N LEU A 62 7.46 -7.05 5.91
CA LEU A 62 7.42 -7.67 4.58
C LEU A 62 7.97 -6.72 3.51
N SER A 63 7.53 -5.46 3.49
CA SER A 63 7.99 -4.46 2.51
C SER A 63 9.49 -4.18 2.61
N THR A 64 10.06 -4.19 3.82
CA THR A 64 11.50 -4.03 4.07
C THR A 64 12.32 -5.18 3.49
N ARG A 65 11.72 -6.36 3.32
CA ARG A 65 12.34 -7.52 2.65
C ARG A 65 12.17 -7.50 1.14
N GLY A 66 11.53 -6.46 0.60
CA GLY A 66 11.23 -6.36 -0.83
C GLY A 66 9.89 -6.98 -1.23
N GLU A 67 9.10 -7.51 -0.28
CA GLU A 67 7.83 -8.16 -0.59
C GLU A 67 6.74 -7.13 -0.89
N ALA A 68 5.99 -7.32 -1.98
CA ALA A 68 4.83 -6.50 -2.28
C ALA A 68 3.60 -7.04 -1.53
N VAL A 69 2.99 -6.18 -0.72
CA VAL A 69 1.93 -6.57 0.23
C VAL A 69 0.63 -5.87 -0.12
N ALA A 70 -0.50 -6.56 0.09
CA ALA A 70 -1.81 -5.93 0.16
C ALA A 70 -2.46 -6.19 1.52
N ILE A 71 -2.96 -5.14 2.16
CA ILE A 71 -3.76 -5.21 3.38
C ILE A 71 -5.23 -5.07 2.97
N ARG A 72 -6.06 -6.00 3.43
CA ARG A 72 -7.52 -5.93 3.24
C ARG A 72 -8.23 -6.00 4.59
N GLN A 73 -9.05 -4.98 4.89
CA GLN A 73 -9.95 -5.05 6.04
C GLN A 73 -11.06 -6.08 5.78
N LEU A 74 -11.33 -6.94 6.76
CA LEU A 74 -12.35 -7.98 6.67
C LEU A 74 -13.69 -7.48 7.22
N PRO A 75 -14.84 -7.92 6.64
CA PRO A 75 -16.16 -7.46 7.09
C PRO A 75 -16.51 -7.81 8.54
N VAL A 76 -15.92 -8.89 9.07
CA VAL A 76 -16.17 -9.40 10.43
C VAL A 76 -15.12 -8.94 11.45
N GLY A 77 -14.31 -7.93 11.09
CA GLY A 77 -13.17 -7.48 11.89
C GLY A 77 -11.86 -8.18 11.47
N GLY A 78 -10.74 -7.52 11.78
CA GLY A 78 -9.41 -7.95 11.39
C GLY A 78 -9.00 -7.59 9.95
N TYR A 79 -7.78 -7.98 9.61
CA TYR A 79 -7.05 -7.59 8.41
C TYR A 79 -6.38 -8.81 7.79
N ALA A 80 -6.66 -9.08 6.53
CA ALA A 80 -5.93 -10.07 5.75
C ALA A 80 -4.72 -9.41 5.06
N LEU A 81 -3.53 -9.95 5.31
CA LEU A 81 -2.33 -9.61 4.56
C LEU A 81 -2.14 -10.61 3.42
N TRP A 82 -1.89 -10.06 2.24
CA TRP A 82 -1.64 -10.81 1.03
C TRP A 82 -0.26 -10.46 0.50
N VAL A 83 0.52 -11.44 0.06
CA VAL A 83 1.88 -11.23 -0.47
C VAL A 83 1.91 -11.61 -1.95
N LYS A 84 2.58 -10.78 -2.76
CA LYS A 84 2.67 -10.98 -4.20
C LYS A 84 3.50 -12.22 -4.53
N GLU A 85 2.94 -13.07 -5.39
CA GLU A 85 3.59 -14.27 -5.89
C GLU A 85 4.08 -14.04 -7.32
N THR A 86 5.31 -13.54 -7.47
CA THR A 86 5.86 -13.08 -8.76
C THR A 86 5.87 -14.15 -9.87
N ASN A 87 5.98 -15.43 -9.48
CA ASN A 87 6.06 -16.56 -10.40
C ASN A 87 4.80 -17.46 -10.37
N ALA A 88 3.73 -17.00 -9.70
CA ALA A 88 2.49 -17.76 -9.64
C ALA A 88 1.82 -17.86 -11.01
N ARG A 89 1.20 -19.02 -11.25
CA ARG A 89 0.41 -19.25 -12.46
C ARG A 89 -1.06 -19.37 -12.11
N PRO A 90 -1.96 -18.69 -12.81
CA PRO A 90 -3.39 -18.89 -12.58
C PRO A 90 -3.80 -20.32 -12.95
N THR A 91 -4.70 -20.93 -12.16
CA THR A 91 -5.24 -22.24 -12.53
C THR A 91 -6.16 -22.10 -13.75
N ARG A 92 -6.13 -23.06 -14.70
CA ARG A 92 -6.66 -23.04 -16.10
C ARG A 92 -8.03 -22.38 -16.38
N SER A 93 -8.87 -22.09 -15.39
CA SER A 93 -10.17 -21.41 -15.53
C SER A 93 -10.08 -19.87 -15.68
N PHE A 94 -8.90 -19.29 -15.93
CA PHE A 94 -8.61 -17.88 -15.65
C PHE A 94 -8.61 -16.90 -16.83
N SER A 95 -8.62 -17.38 -18.08
CA SER A 95 -8.58 -16.51 -19.27
C SER A 95 -9.78 -15.54 -19.37
N LEU A 96 -10.88 -15.82 -18.67
CA LEU A 96 -12.03 -14.92 -18.52
C LEU A 96 -11.89 -13.90 -17.38
N ILE A 97 -11.03 -14.18 -16.38
CA ILE A 97 -10.86 -13.34 -15.18
C ILE A 97 -9.84 -12.23 -15.43
N GLU A 98 -8.78 -12.48 -16.22
CA GLU A 98 -7.85 -11.43 -16.66
C GLU A 98 -8.57 -10.29 -17.39
N ARG A 99 -9.51 -10.63 -18.28
CA ARG A 99 -10.34 -9.64 -19.01
C ARG A 99 -11.28 -8.81 -18.12
N ARG A 100 -11.53 -9.26 -16.88
CA ARG A 100 -12.36 -8.55 -15.88
C ARG A 100 -11.48 -7.77 -14.90
N SER A 101 -10.33 -8.33 -14.51
CA SER A 101 -9.38 -7.69 -13.60
C SER A 101 -8.82 -6.38 -14.13
N THR A 102 -8.59 -6.26 -15.44
CA THR A 102 -8.11 -5.02 -16.08
C THR A 102 -9.17 -3.92 -16.22
N ARG A 103 -10.44 -4.22 -15.92
CA ARG A 103 -11.53 -3.23 -15.93
C ARG A 103 -11.70 -2.51 -14.60
N HIS A 104 -11.04 -3.00 -13.56
CA HIS A 104 -11.11 -2.36 -12.25
C HIS A 104 -10.00 -1.32 -12.14
N PRO A 105 -10.22 -0.22 -11.41
CA PRO A 105 -9.17 0.78 -11.21
C PRO A 105 -8.05 0.19 -10.34
N LYS A 106 -6.80 0.47 -10.72
CA LYS A 106 -5.62 0.06 -9.95
C LYS A 106 -5.72 0.66 -8.57
N PRO A 107 -5.62 -0.16 -7.50
CA PRO A 107 -5.51 0.40 -6.15
C PRO A 107 -4.29 1.32 -6.11
N ALA A 108 -4.47 2.51 -5.55
CA ALA A 108 -3.36 3.45 -5.40
C ALA A 108 -2.29 2.87 -4.47
N SER A 109 -1.04 3.23 -4.74
CA SER A 109 0.11 2.79 -3.96
C SER A 109 0.11 3.45 -2.59
N CYS A 110 0.55 2.71 -1.58
CA CYS A 110 0.80 3.22 -0.24
C CYS A 110 2.21 2.80 0.22
N TYR A 111 3.07 3.76 0.56
CA TYR A 111 4.34 3.45 1.22
C TYR A 111 4.21 3.56 2.74
N ILE A 112 4.96 2.77 3.50
CA ILE A 112 4.94 2.84 4.96
C ILE A 112 6.37 3.00 5.47
N PHE A 113 6.62 4.07 6.23
CA PHE A 113 7.92 4.36 6.84
C PHE A 113 7.83 4.43 8.35
N THR A 114 8.83 3.88 9.01
CA THR A 114 8.95 3.84 10.48
C THR A 114 10.07 4.71 11.02
N ALA A 115 10.95 5.22 10.15
CA ALA A 115 12.08 6.01 10.57
C ALA A 115 12.32 7.21 9.64
N ARG A 116 12.78 8.31 10.22
CA ARG A 116 13.06 9.58 9.54
C ARG A 116 14.16 9.47 8.47
N ASN A 117 15.04 8.47 8.56
CA ASN A 117 16.10 8.24 7.58
C ASN A 117 15.62 7.50 6.32
N GLN A 118 14.35 7.05 6.27
CA GLN A 118 13.78 6.37 5.10
C GLN A 118 13.19 7.35 4.07
N TYR A 119 13.06 8.63 4.41
CA TYR A 119 12.52 9.66 3.53
C TYR A 119 13.23 10.99 3.77
N GLN A 120 13.13 11.89 2.80
CA GLN A 120 13.61 13.26 2.96
C GLN A 120 12.42 14.17 3.23
N SER A 121 12.46 14.94 4.33
CA SER A 121 11.49 16.02 4.56
C SER A 121 11.90 17.26 3.75
N VAL A 122 10.92 17.86 3.08
CA VAL A 122 11.11 19.03 2.21
C VAL A 122 9.92 19.98 2.35
N GLU A 123 10.12 21.25 1.99
CA GLU A 123 9.01 22.16 1.69
C GLU A 123 8.72 22.10 0.18
N ILE A 124 7.44 22.08 -0.17
CA ILE A 124 6.98 22.10 -1.55
C ILE A 124 6.00 23.24 -1.78
N THR A 125 5.87 23.65 -3.03
CA THR A 125 4.78 24.48 -3.52
C THR A 125 3.89 23.64 -4.45
N VAL A 126 2.58 23.74 -4.27
CA VAL A 126 1.57 23.13 -5.13
C VAL A 126 0.86 24.26 -5.88
N PRO A 127 0.67 24.19 -7.20
CA PRO A 127 0.14 25.31 -8.00
C PRO A 127 -1.19 25.89 -7.51
N ASP A 128 -2.03 25.05 -6.90
CA ASP A 128 -3.37 25.43 -6.42
C ASP A 128 -3.38 25.96 -4.97
N LEU A 129 -2.22 26.04 -4.31
CA LEU A 129 -2.09 26.58 -2.95
C LEU A 129 -1.06 27.70 -2.87
N ASP A 130 -1.47 28.84 -2.31
CA ASP A 130 -0.59 30.00 -2.09
C ASP A 130 0.47 29.77 -1.00
N GLN A 131 0.32 28.71 -0.19
CA GLN A 131 1.22 28.41 0.92
C GLN A 131 2.09 27.18 0.64
N SER A 132 3.33 27.22 1.12
CA SER A 132 4.22 26.06 1.09
C SER A 132 3.75 24.98 2.07
N LEU A 133 3.90 23.71 1.67
CA LEU A 133 3.51 22.55 2.46
C LEU A 133 4.75 21.77 2.91
N LEU A 134 4.72 21.23 4.13
CA LEU A 134 5.66 20.19 4.54
C LEU A 134 5.32 18.90 3.81
N ALA A 135 6.33 18.29 3.20
CA ALA A 135 6.19 17.07 2.43
C ALA A 135 7.34 16.09 2.72
N VAL A 136 7.13 14.85 2.29
CA VAL A 136 8.17 13.83 2.21
C VAL A 136 8.45 13.50 0.75
N GLN A 137 9.72 13.36 0.40
CA GLN A 137 10.15 12.91 -0.91
C GLN A 137 10.41 11.40 -0.89
N VAL A 138 9.77 10.68 -1.80
CA VAL A 138 9.86 9.22 -1.94
C VAL A 138 10.01 8.89 -3.42
N GLN A 139 11.12 8.26 -3.80
CA GLN A 139 11.39 7.87 -5.19
C GLN A 139 11.24 9.01 -6.22
N GLY A 140 11.58 10.24 -5.84
CA GLY A 140 11.46 11.42 -6.70
C GLY A 140 10.08 12.07 -6.71
N HIS A 141 9.08 11.47 -6.08
CA HIS A 141 7.74 12.02 -5.89
C HIS A 141 7.60 12.74 -4.55
N TYR A 142 6.71 13.74 -4.49
CA TYR A 142 6.44 14.53 -3.29
C TYR A 142 5.09 14.17 -2.70
N TYR A 143 5.05 13.94 -1.39
CA TYR A 143 3.83 13.62 -0.66
C TYR A 143 3.63 14.64 0.46
N SER A 144 2.62 15.50 0.35
CA SER A 144 2.31 16.53 1.34
C SER A 144 1.74 15.93 2.62
N LEU A 145 2.05 16.49 3.78
CA LEU A 145 1.45 16.08 5.05
C LEU A 145 -0.04 16.41 5.07
N PHE A 146 -0.90 15.40 4.95
CA PHE A 146 -2.33 15.56 4.88
C PHE A 146 -2.97 15.63 6.27
N LYS A 147 -2.77 14.59 7.09
CA LYS A 147 -3.40 14.54 8.40
C LYS A 147 -2.66 13.63 9.40
N PRO A 148 -2.35 14.12 10.62
CA PRO A 148 -1.96 13.25 11.71
C PRO A 148 -3.12 12.33 12.15
N GLN A 149 -2.81 11.09 12.51
CA GLN A 149 -3.78 10.09 12.96
C GLN A 149 -3.42 9.56 14.35
N ALA A 150 -4.43 9.42 15.20
CA ALA A 150 -4.23 8.95 16.57
C ALA A 150 -4.04 7.43 16.64
N THR A 151 -4.67 6.67 15.74
CA THR A 151 -4.67 5.20 15.78
C THR A 151 -4.35 4.56 14.42
N ALA A 152 -3.83 3.34 14.47
CA ALA A 152 -3.58 2.52 13.28
C ALA A 152 -4.87 2.22 12.49
N GLU A 153 -6.00 2.04 13.19
CA GLU A 153 -7.30 1.80 12.56
C GLU A 153 -7.75 2.98 11.69
N GLN A 154 -7.75 4.18 12.26
CA GLN A 154 -8.08 5.42 11.54
C GLN A 154 -7.14 5.64 10.35
N THR A 155 -5.86 5.29 10.54
CA THR A 155 -4.84 5.37 9.50
C THR A 155 -5.15 4.46 8.32
N LEU A 156 -5.43 3.17 8.56
CA LEU A 156 -5.79 2.22 7.52
C LEU A 156 -7.11 2.59 6.84
N GLU A 157 -8.12 3.01 7.60
CA GLU A 157 -9.43 3.41 7.05
C GLU A 157 -9.30 4.62 6.12
N LEU A 158 -8.60 5.68 6.56
CA LEU A 158 -8.41 6.88 5.75
C LEU A 158 -7.53 6.60 4.53
N THR A 159 -6.45 5.82 4.69
CA THR A 159 -5.61 5.39 3.58
C THR A 159 -6.43 4.61 2.55
N ALA A 160 -7.31 3.71 2.99
CA ALA A 160 -8.18 2.98 2.07
C ALA A 160 -9.20 3.90 1.37
N LYS A 161 -9.69 4.95 2.03
CA LYS A 161 -10.59 5.95 1.41
C LYS A 161 -9.87 6.77 0.34
N LEU A 162 -8.63 7.18 0.61
CA LEU A 162 -7.77 7.88 -0.35
C LEU A 162 -7.43 6.97 -1.54
N ALA A 163 -7.04 5.73 -1.29
CA ALA A 163 -6.75 4.76 -2.35
C ALA A 163 -7.95 4.45 -3.26
N GLN A 164 -9.18 4.58 -2.75
CA GLN A 164 -10.40 4.43 -3.57
C GLN A 164 -10.62 5.59 -4.55
N ARG A 165 -10.11 6.78 -4.22
CA ARG A 165 -10.13 7.97 -5.09
C ARG A 165 -9.00 7.94 -6.12
N GLY A 166 -8.03 7.06 -5.94
CA GLY A 166 -6.82 6.99 -6.76
C GLY A 166 -5.64 7.74 -6.14
N ASP A 167 -5.79 8.28 -4.93
CA ASP A 167 -4.74 9.05 -4.27
C ASP A 167 -3.64 8.12 -3.75
N GLU A 168 -2.42 8.30 -4.25
CA GLU A 168 -1.25 7.64 -3.69
C GLU A 168 -0.90 8.25 -2.34
N THR A 169 -0.43 7.41 -1.41
CA THR A 169 -0.22 7.83 -0.03
C THR A 169 1.09 7.32 0.55
N VAL A 170 1.51 7.98 1.63
CA VAL A 170 2.58 7.51 2.52
C VAL A 170 2.02 7.49 3.94
N ILE A 171 2.20 6.40 4.65
CA ILE A 171 1.98 6.30 6.10
C ILE A 171 3.33 6.49 6.79
N LEU A 172 3.44 7.52 7.63
CA LEU A 172 4.53 7.67 8.58
C LEU A 172 4.10 7.06 9.91
N ALA A 173 4.60 5.87 10.24
CA ALA A 173 4.34 5.15 11.48
C ALA A 173 5.54 5.33 12.43
N LEU A 174 5.59 6.47 13.12
CA LEU A 174 6.71 6.90 13.96
C LEU A 174 6.38 6.65 15.43
N PRO A 175 6.71 5.47 16.01
CA PRO A 175 6.26 5.08 17.35
C PRO A 175 6.80 5.99 18.47
N GLU A 176 7.88 6.71 18.22
CA GLU A 176 8.51 7.63 19.17
C GLU A 176 7.91 9.05 19.15
N GLN A 177 6.96 9.34 18.25
CA GLN A 177 6.37 10.67 18.08
C GLN A 177 4.86 10.63 18.29
N ALA A 178 4.30 11.55 19.07
CA ALA A 178 2.85 11.75 19.13
C ALA A 178 2.45 12.87 18.15
N PRO A 179 1.51 12.63 17.22
CA PRO A 179 0.79 11.38 16.96
C PRO A 179 1.64 10.34 16.21
N HIS A 180 1.46 9.06 16.57
CA HIS A 180 2.30 7.93 16.08
C HIS A 180 2.13 7.67 14.58
N TYR A 181 1.02 8.12 14.00
CA TYR A 181 0.71 7.93 12.60
C TYR A 181 0.46 9.28 11.93
N SER A 182 0.93 9.42 10.71
CA SER A 182 0.56 10.53 9.82
C SER A 182 0.39 10.00 8.41
N ILE A 183 -0.58 10.56 7.68
CA ILE A 183 -0.78 10.25 6.27
C ILE A 183 -0.29 11.43 5.46
N CYS A 184 0.52 11.14 4.44
CA CYS A 184 0.88 12.06 3.38
C CYS A 184 0.21 11.63 2.06
N VAL A 185 -0.13 12.59 1.22
CA VAL A 185 -0.82 12.36 -0.07
C VAL A 185 0.06 12.85 -1.21
N PHE A 186 0.10 12.10 -2.30
CA PHE A 186 0.90 12.43 -3.48
C PHE A 186 0.41 13.73 -4.13
N GLU A 187 1.34 14.62 -4.42
CA GLU A 187 1.10 15.89 -5.11
C GLU A 187 1.78 15.84 -6.49
N PRO A 188 1.04 15.59 -7.58
CA PRO A 188 1.65 15.36 -8.90
C PRO A 188 2.35 16.59 -9.48
N ASP A 189 1.84 17.78 -9.15
CA ASP A 189 2.33 19.05 -9.67
C ASP A 189 3.22 19.80 -8.66
N ALA A 190 3.59 19.14 -7.56
CA ALA A 190 4.43 19.76 -6.54
C ALA A 190 5.86 20.00 -7.04
N MET A 191 6.39 21.16 -6.70
CA MET A 191 7.79 21.51 -6.94
C MET A 191 8.52 21.69 -5.60
N PRO A 192 9.78 21.23 -5.48
CA PRO A 192 10.59 21.50 -4.30
C PRO A 192 10.87 23.01 -4.24
N ARG A 193 10.84 23.54 -3.02
CA ARG A 193 11.24 24.92 -2.75
C ARG A 193 12.74 25.06 -2.55
#